data_AF-A0A933KI47-F1
#
_entry.id   AF-A0A933KI47-F1
#
_cell.length_a   1.000
_cell.length_b   1.000
_cell.length_c   1.000
_cell.angle_alpha   90.00
_cell.angle_beta   90.00
_cell.angle_gamma   90.00
#
_symmetry.space_group_name_H-M   'P 1'
#
loop_
_entity.id
_entity.type
_entity.pdbx_description
1 polymer ?
#
loop_
_entity_poly.entity_id
_entity_poly.type
_entity_poly.pdbx_seq_one_letter_code
_entity_poly.pdbx_strand_id
1 'polypeptide(L)'
;MTRIVLPLLVFALSHLLGSIAQAAPAGSSAPTAVSTSQVESYREKMAQEDRVRSSAMAKAVGLAHAALERARKAGQRDRVSLLKKRVEILEQRLDLLRQIAGFRQDKFAAQRRGDEKARREADQKIEAAYAVITSRQSEERELRKKLESPTK
;
A
#
# COMPACT_ATOMS: atom_id res chain seq x y z
N MET A 1 -28.73 -8.76 22.58
CA MET A 1 -28.89 -8.05 21.30
C MET A 1 -27.76 -7.03 21.16
N THR A 2 -26.77 -7.26 20.30
CA THR A 2 -25.74 -6.25 19.93
C THR A 2 -24.97 -6.75 18.70
N ARG A 3 -25.51 -6.51 17.51
CA ARG A 3 -24.91 -6.90 16.22
C ARG A 3 -24.91 -5.74 15.21
N ILE A 4 -24.37 -4.57 15.55
CA ILE A 4 -24.33 -3.45 14.57
C ILE A 4 -23.11 -2.53 14.78
N VAL A 5 -21.89 -3.09 14.79
CA VAL A 5 -20.66 -2.23 14.77
C VAL A 5 -19.67 -2.64 13.67
N LEU A 6 -19.72 -3.89 13.19
CA LEU A 6 -18.83 -4.37 12.14
C LEU A 6 -19.11 -3.83 10.71
N PRO A 7 -20.36 -3.55 10.27
CA PRO A 7 -20.58 -3.13 8.88
C PRO A 7 -20.21 -1.67 8.61
N LEU A 8 -20.24 -0.78 9.62
CA LEU A 8 -19.89 0.64 9.46
C LEU A 8 -18.38 0.86 9.23
N LEU A 9 -17.54 0.00 9.81
CA LEU A 9 -16.08 0.08 9.65
C LEU A 9 -15.62 -0.41 8.26
N VAL A 10 -16.39 -1.34 7.65
CA VAL A 10 -16.15 -1.83 6.28
C VAL A 10 -16.63 -0.82 5.23
N PHE A 11 -17.70 -0.08 5.51
CA PHE A 11 -18.21 0.98 4.63
C PHE A 11 -17.26 2.18 4.56
N ALA A 12 -16.70 2.60 5.69
CA ALA A 12 -15.72 3.69 5.75
C ALA A 12 -14.40 3.38 5.00
N LEU A 13 -13.97 2.11 4.98
CA LEU A 13 -12.79 1.69 4.21
C LEU A 13 -13.02 1.70 2.69
N SER A 14 -14.26 1.49 2.25
CA SER A 14 -14.61 1.38 0.83
C SER A 14 -14.65 2.75 0.14
N HIS A 15 -15.05 3.80 0.86
CA HIS A 15 -15.04 5.17 0.32
C HIS A 15 -13.65 5.80 0.24
N LEU A 16 -12.68 5.37 1.07
CA LEU A 16 -11.32 5.91 1.02
C LEU A 16 -10.50 5.35 -0.16
N LEU A 17 -10.83 4.14 -0.64
CA LEU A 17 -10.16 3.48 -1.76
C LEU A 17 -10.75 3.86 -3.13
N GLY A 18 -11.97 4.40 -3.18
CA GLY A 18 -12.62 4.87 -4.42
C GLY A 18 -12.07 6.19 -4.96
N SER A 19 -11.58 7.09 -4.09
CA SER A 19 -11.10 8.42 -4.51
C SER A 19 -9.69 8.46 -5.10
N ILE A 20 -8.99 7.32 -5.19
CA ILE A 20 -7.60 7.26 -5.69
C ILE A 20 -7.57 7.00 -7.21
N ALA A 21 -8.72 6.73 -7.85
CA ALA A 21 -8.79 6.38 -9.26
C ALA A 21 -8.93 7.57 -10.25
N GLN A 22 -9.09 8.82 -9.77
CA GLN A 22 -9.40 9.96 -10.62
C GLN A 22 -8.33 11.07 -10.53
N ALA A 23 -7.14 10.82 -11.08
CA ALA A 23 -6.16 11.88 -11.32
C ALA A 23 -5.23 11.51 -12.49
N ALA A 24 -5.79 11.41 -13.70
CA ALA A 24 -5.02 11.48 -14.93
C ALA A 24 -4.94 12.95 -15.36
N PRO A 25 -3.76 13.59 -15.43
CA PRO A 25 -3.64 14.88 -16.09
C PRO A 25 -3.66 14.68 -17.60
N ALA A 26 -4.68 15.25 -18.24
CA ALA A 26 -4.74 15.47 -19.68
C ALA A 26 -3.58 16.36 -20.13
N GLY A 27 -3.08 16.08 -21.35
CA GLY A 27 -1.84 16.65 -21.87
C GLY A 27 -1.85 18.16 -22.09
N SER A 28 -0.65 18.74 -22.06
CA SER A 28 -0.35 20.01 -22.71
C SER A 28 1.13 20.01 -23.13
N SER A 29 1.34 20.33 -24.40
CA SER A 29 2.58 20.28 -25.15
C SER A 29 3.32 21.62 -25.11
N ALA A 30 4.51 21.67 -24.48
CA ALA A 30 5.62 22.61 -24.74
C ALA A 30 6.84 22.23 -23.87
N PRO A 31 8.10 22.41 -24.33
CA PRO A 31 9.28 22.09 -23.54
C PRO A 31 9.57 23.24 -22.58
N THR A 32 8.76 23.37 -21.53
CA THR A 32 8.95 24.40 -20.51
C THR A 32 10.01 23.93 -19.53
N ALA A 33 11.07 24.71 -19.34
CA ALA A 33 12.05 24.52 -18.29
C ALA A 33 11.29 24.35 -16.95
N VAL A 34 11.25 23.12 -16.44
CA VAL A 34 10.60 22.80 -15.17
C VAL A 34 11.38 23.56 -14.09
N SER A 35 10.76 24.57 -13.49
CA SER A 35 11.42 25.35 -12.45
C SER A 35 11.76 24.41 -11.28
N THR A 36 12.92 24.59 -10.67
CA THR A 36 13.38 23.80 -9.51
C THR A 36 12.32 23.72 -8.41
N SER A 37 11.52 24.78 -8.23
CA SER A 37 10.38 24.84 -7.31
C SER A 37 9.25 23.84 -7.62
N GLN A 38 8.98 23.54 -8.89
CA GLN A 38 7.95 22.56 -9.28
C GLN A 38 8.41 21.12 -8.99
N VAL A 39 9.71 20.84 -9.16
CA VAL A 39 10.29 19.53 -8.82
C VAL A 39 10.26 19.28 -7.31
N GLU A 40 10.54 20.30 -6.50
CA GLU A 40 10.49 20.22 -5.04
C GLU A 40 9.06 19.99 -4.53
N SER A 41 8.08 20.76 -5.02
CA SER A 41 6.67 20.56 -4.65
C SER A 41 6.16 19.16 -5.03
N TYR A 42 6.52 18.66 -6.22
CA TYR A 42 6.16 17.31 -6.65
C TYR A 42 6.81 16.24 -5.76
N ARG A 43 8.07 16.43 -5.38
CA ARG A 43 8.80 15.51 -4.49
C ARG A 43 8.16 15.46 -3.09
N GLU A 44 7.79 16.60 -2.53
CA GLU A 44 7.12 16.68 -1.23
C GLU A 44 5.77 15.98 -1.25
N LYS A 45 4.98 16.20 -2.31
CA LYS A 45 3.70 15.51 -2.51
C LYS A 45 3.89 14.00 -2.55
N MET A 46 4.84 13.51 -3.35
CA MET A 46 5.12 12.07 -3.47
C MET A 46 5.60 11.46 -2.15
N ALA A 47 6.48 12.16 -1.43
CA ALA A 47 6.94 11.72 -0.11
C ALA A 47 5.80 11.67 0.91
N GLN A 48 4.89 12.65 0.88
CA GLN A 48 3.71 12.66 1.74
C GLN A 48 2.77 11.50 1.41
N GLU A 49 2.52 11.22 0.12
CA GLU A 49 1.72 10.07 -0.30
C GLU A 49 2.32 8.74 0.18
N ASP A 50 3.64 8.56 0.07
CA ASP A 50 4.33 7.34 0.51
C ASP A 50 4.23 7.14 2.03
N ARG A 51 4.34 8.23 2.80
CA ARG A 51 4.13 8.22 4.25
C ARG A 51 2.70 7.84 4.61
N VAL A 52 1.71 8.44 3.96
CA VAL A 52 0.29 8.15 4.20
C VAL A 52 -0.03 6.70 3.89
N ARG A 53 0.42 6.18 2.73
CA ARG A 53 0.20 4.78 2.33
C ARG A 53 0.87 3.80 3.30
N SER A 54 2.12 4.06 3.66
CA SER A 54 2.87 3.21 4.60
C SER A 54 2.25 3.23 6.00
N SER A 55 1.79 4.39 6.47
CA SER A 55 1.11 4.54 7.76
C SER A 55 -0.22 3.78 7.80
N ALA A 56 -1.04 3.90 6.74
CA ALA A 56 -2.28 3.14 6.60
C ALA A 56 -2.03 1.62 6.59
N MET A 57 -0.99 1.18 5.88
CA MET A 57 -0.62 -0.24 5.84
C MET A 57 -0.12 -0.75 7.19
N ALA A 58 0.68 0.04 7.92
CA ALA A 58 1.14 -0.31 9.26
C ALA A 58 -0.04 -0.50 10.25
N LYS A 59 -1.07 0.36 10.15
CA LYS A 59 -2.31 0.18 10.91
C LYS A 59 -3.02 -1.13 10.55
N ALA A 60 -3.10 -1.47 9.27
CA ALA A 60 -3.70 -2.72 8.80
C ALA A 60 -2.96 -3.96 9.34
N VAL A 61 -1.62 -3.92 9.34
CA VAL A 61 -0.76 -4.96 9.96
C VAL A 61 -1.07 -5.09 11.45
N GLY A 62 -1.12 -3.97 12.19
CA GLY A 62 -1.44 -3.98 13.62
C GLY A 62 -2.82 -4.58 13.92
N LEU A 63 -3.83 -4.25 13.12
CA LEU A 63 -5.16 -4.84 13.25
C LEU A 63 -5.18 -6.34 12.93
N ALA A 64 -4.40 -6.78 11.94
CA ALA A 64 -4.29 -8.20 11.59
C ALA A 64 -3.61 -9.01 12.70
N HIS A 65 -2.55 -8.47 13.32
CA HIS A 65 -1.93 -9.06 14.51
C HIS A 65 -2.89 -9.15 15.69
N ALA A 66 -3.65 -8.08 15.97
CA ALA A 66 -4.65 -8.10 17.04
C ALA A 66 -5.73 -9.17 16.80
N ALA A 67 -6.18 -9.36 15.55
CA ALA A 67 -7.12 -10.40 15.18
C ALA A 67 -6.51 -11.81 15.35
N LEU A 68 -5.24 -11.99 14.97
CA LEU A 68 -4.50 -13.24 15.15
C LEU A 68 -4.41 -13.62 16.63
N GLU A 69 -4.05 -12.68 17.51
CA GLU A 69 -3.99 -12.91 18.95
C GLU A 69 -5.34 -13.27 19.55
N ARG A 70 -6.42 -12.61 19.12
CA ARG A 70 -7.78 -12.98 19.53
C ARG A 70 -8.16 -14.39 19.10
N ALA A 71 -7.85 -14.78 17.86
CA ALA A 71 -8.12 -16.12 17.35
C ALA A 71 -7.31 -17.20 18.11
N ARG A 72 -6.05 -16.90 18.47
CA ARG A 72 -5.21 -17.76 19.32
C ARG A 72 -5.84 -17.98 20.70
N LYS A 73 -6.22 -16.90 21.38
CA LYS A 73 -6.87 -16.97 22.70
C LYS A 73 -8.21 -17.71 22.67
N ALA A 74 -8.95 -17.61 21.58
CA ALA A 74 -10.22 -18.31 21.38
C ALA A 74 -10.07 -19.78 20.92
N GLY A 75 -8.84 -20.29 20.76
CA GLY A 75 -8.60 -21.67 20.31
C GLY A 75 -8.98 -21.96 18.86
N GLN A 76 -9.18 -20.91 18.03
CA GLN A 76 -9.66 -21.03 16.64
C GLN A 76 -8.50 -21.40 15.69
N ARG A 77 -7.99 -22.63 15.79
CA ARG A 77 -6.78 -23.09 15.06
C ARG A 77 -6.85 -22.84 13.54
N ASP A 78 -7.99 -23.07 12.92
CA ASP A 78 -8.16 -22.86 11.47
C ASP A 78 -8.03 -21.38 11.09
N ARG A 79 -8.67 -20.48 11.85
CA ARG A 79 -8.51 -19.03 11.65
C ARG A 79 -7.10 -18.54 11.95
N VAL A 80 -6.42 -19.11 12.93
CA VAL A 80 -5.04 -18.73 13.27
C VAL A 80 -4.12 -18.96 12.07
N SER A 81 -4.26 -20.08 11.35
CA SER A 81 -3.46 -20.36 10.16
C SER A 81 -3.67 -19.31 9.05
N LEU A 82 -4.93 -18.97 8.77
CA LEU A 82 -5.31 -17.99 7.76
C LEU A 82 -4.88 -16.57 8.15
N LEU A 83 -5.03 -16.19 9.42
CA LEU A 83 -4.61 -14.89 9.94
C LEU A 83 -3.09 -14.72 9.94
N LYS A 84 -2.32 -15.77 10.26
CA LYS A 84 -0.85 -15.75 10.12
C LYS A 84 -0.44 -15.43 8.69
N LYS A 85 -1.01 -16.13 7.71
CA LYS A 85 -0.71 -15.89 6.29
C LYS A 85 -1.12 -14.48 5.85
N ARG A 86 -2.26 -14.00 6.34
CA ARG A 86 -2.72 -12.63 6.06
C ARG A 86 -1.78 -11.57 6.64
N VAL A 87 -1.28 -11.76 7.87
CA VAL A 87 -0.30 -10.87 8.50
C VAL A 87 0.98 -10.80 7.67
N GLU A 88 1.53 -11.96 7.29
CA GLU A 88 2.76 -12.04 6.49
C GLU A 88 2.63 -11.27 5.17
N ILE A 89 1.50 -11.42 4.47
CA ILE A 89 1.23 -10.69 3.24
C ILE A 89 1.18 -9.17 3.47
N LEU A 90 0.55 -8.73 4.56
CA LEU A 90 0.46 -7.30 4.87
C LEU A 90 1.82 -6.71 5.26
N GLU A 91 2.65 -7.46 5.98
CA GLU A 91 4.03 -7.08 6.32
C GLU A 91 4.89 -6.95 5.06
N GLN A 92 4.87 -7.95 4.18
CA GLN A 92 5.56 -7.89 2.89
C GLN A 92 5.16 -6.66 2.07
N ARG A 93 3.85 -6.34 2.02
CA ARG A 93 3.36 -5.15 1.31
C ARG A 93 3.81 -3.85 1.97
N LEU A 94 3.85 -3.79 3.30
CA LEU A 94 4.35 -2.62 4.03
C LEU A 94 5.83 -2.39 3.73
N ASP A 95 6.64 -3.44 3.72
CA ASP A 95 8.07 -3.33 3.45
C ASP A 95 8.34 -2.90 2.00
N LEU A 96 7.59 -3.41 1.03
CA LEU A 96 7.66 -2.94 -0.35
C LEU A 96 7.27 -1.45 -0.49
N LEU A 97 6.25 -0.99 0.24
CA LEU A 97 5.88 0.44 0.25
C LEU A 97 6.99 1.33 0.81
N ARG A 98 7.69 0.85 1.85
CA ARG A 98 8.88 1.53 2.40
C ARG A 98 10.04 1.55 1.40
N GLN A 99 10.28 0.44 0.69
CA GLN A 99 11.31 0.36 -0.35
C GLN A 99 11.02 1.31 -1.52
N ILE A 100 9.77 1.40 -1.96
CA ILE A 100 9.35 2.33 -3.02
C ILE A 100 9.68 3.78 -2.64
N ALA A 101 9.49 4.17 -1.37
CA ALA A 101 9.88 5.50 -0.90
C ALA A 101 11.39 5.74 -1.07
N GLY A 102 12.21 4.71 -0.80
CA GLY A 102 13.66 4.74 -1.04
C GLY A 102 13.99 4.85 -2.54
N PHE A 103 13.42 4.00 -3.38
CA PHE A 103 13.66 4.02 -4.83
C PHE A 103 13.24 5.35 -5.47
N ARG A 104 12.18 5.99 -4.98
CA ARG A 104 11.78 7.33 -5.43
C ARG A 104 12.81 8.39 -5.05
N GLN A 105 13.40 8.30 -3.87
CA GLN A 105 14.51 9.19 -3.47
C GLN A 105 15.73 8.99 -4.37
N ASP A 106 16.09 7.74 -4.66
CA ASP A 106 17.19 7.40 -5.57
C ASP A 106 16.92 7.94 -6.98
N LYS A 107 15.69 7.82 -7.47
CA LYS A 107 15.25 8.39 -8.76
C LYS A 107 15.47 9.90 -8.80
N PHE A 108 15.04 10.62 -7.77
CA PHE A 108 15.22 12.08 -7.69
C PHE A 108 16.71 12.47 -7.56
N ALA A 109 17.50 11.69 -6.83
CA ALA A 109 18.94 11.91 -6.73
C ALA A 109 19.63 11.69 -8.09
N ALA A 110 19.29 10.63 -8.80
CA ALA A 110 19.78 10.34 -10.15
C ALA A 110 19.42 11.44 -11.15
N GLN A 111 18.17 11.94 -11.10
CA GLN A 111 17.71 13.06 -11.93
C GLN A 111 18.54 14.34 -11.69
N ARG A 112 18.85 14.66 -10.43
CA ARG A 112 19.71 15.82 -10.10
C ARG A 112 21.15 15.67 -10.57
N ARG A 113 21.65 14.43 -10.68
CA ARG A 113 22.98 14.12 -11.22
C ARG A 113 23.02 14.00 -12.75
N GLY A 114 21.87 14.03 -13.43
CA GLY A 114 21.78 13.72 -14.86
C GLY A 114 22.06 12.26 -15.20
N ASP A 115 21.97 11.35 -14.22
CA ASP A 115 22.23 9.91 -14.40
C ASP A 115 20.95 9.19 -14.84
N GLU A 116 20.74 9.15 -16.15
CA GLU A 116 19.56 8.54 -16.76
C GLU A 116 19.51 7.01 -16.55
N LYS A 117 20.67 6.34 -16.42
CA LYS A 117 20.71 4.89 -16.16
C LYS A 117 20.17 4.59 -14.77
N ALA A 118 20.68 5.28 -13.74
CA ALA A 118 20.21 5.08 -12.36
C ALA A 118 18.73 5.48 -12.20
N ARG A 119 18.27 6.51 -12.93
CA ARG A 119 16.85 6.91 -12.95
C ARG A 119 15.96 5.79 -13.49
N ARG A 120 16.32 5.18 -14.62
CA ARG A 120 15.57 4.06 -15.21
C ARG A 120 15.57 2.82 -14.32
N GLU A 121 16.70 2.52 -13.68
CA GLU A 121 16.80 1.41 -12.74
C GLU A 121 15.88 1.62 -11.53
N ALA A 122 15.82 2.84 -10.99
CA ALA A 122 14.90 3.17 -9.91
C ALA A 122 13.42 3.03 -10.36
N ASP A 123 13.09 3.44 -11.59
CA ASP A 123 11.75 3.26 -12.16
C ASP A 123 11.37 1.77 -12.29
N GLN A 124 12.27 0.93 -12.80
CA GLN A 124 12.05 -0.51 -12.88
C GLN A 124 11.82 -1.14 -11.50
N LYS A 125 12.58 -0.74 -10.49
CA LYS A 125 12.41 -1.22 -9.10
C LYS A 125 11.05 -0.80 -8.53
N ILE A 126 10.61 0.43 -8.79
CA ILE A 126 9.30 0.93 -8.36
C ILE A 126 8.18 0.12 -9.02
N GLU A 127 8.24 -0.09 -10.35
CA GLU A 127 7.24 -0.86 -11.08
C GLU A 127 7.19 -2.31 -10.62
N ALA A 128 8.34 -2.97 -10.47
CA ALA A 128 8.44 -4.34 -9.97
C ALA A 128 7.83 -4.47 -8.57
N ALA A 129 8.11 -3.52 -7.66
CA ALA A 129 7.54 -3.51 -6.33
C ALA A 129 6.01 -3.36 -6.36
N TYR A 130 5.46 -2.49 -7.22
CA TYR A 130 4.00 -2.36 -7.38
C TYR A 130 3.34 -3.61 -7.98
N ALA A 131 4.00 -4.30 -8.90
CA ALA A 131 3.51 -5.56 -9.44
C ALA A 131 3.36 -6.61 -8.32
N VAL A 132 4.39 -6.74 -7.46
CA VAL A 132 4.33 -7.66 -6.31
C VAL A 132 3.26 -7.24 -5.32
N ILE A 133 3.14 -5.94 -4.98
CA ILE A 133 2.09 -5.44 -4.08
C ILE A 133 0.70 -5.81 -4.62
N THR A 134 0.49 -5.69 -5.93
CA THR A 134 -0.80 -5.97 -6.58
C THR A 134 -1.13 -7.46 -6.53
N SER A 135 -0.16 -8.33 -6.82
CA SER A 135 -0.31 -9.79 -6.65
C SER A 135 -0.63 -10.16 -5.20
N ARG A 136 0.11 -9.60 -4.25
CA ARG A 136 -0.12 -9.86 -2.82
C ARG A 136 -1.47 -9.33 -2.34
N GLN A 137 -1.97 -8.26 -2.94
CA GLN A 137 -3.29 -7.72 -2.63
C GLN A 137 -4.41 -8.65 -3.09
N SER A 138 -4.29 -9.35 -4.23
CA SER A 138 -5.30 -10.32 -4.64
C SER A 138 -5.31 -11.53 -3.69
N GLU A 139 -4.14 -12.03 -3.28
CA GLU A 139 -4.01 -13.09 -2.28
C GLU A 139 -4.63 -12.70 -0.93
N GLU A 140 -4.40 -11.48 -0.46
CA GLU A 140 -5.00 -10.97 0.79
C GLU A 140 -6.53 -10.94 0.72
N ARG A 141 -7.10 -10.52 -0.42
CA ARG A 141 -8.55 -10.52 -0.63
C ARG A 141 -9.13 -11.92 -0.55
N GLU A 142 -8.47 -12.92 -1.13
CA GLU A 142 -8.92 -14.32 -1.05
C GLU A 142 -8.84 -14.87 0.38
N LEU A 143 -7.79 -14.54 1.13
CA LEU A 143 -7.72 -14.90 2.55
C LEU A 143 -8.80 -14.22 3.38
N ARG A 144 -9.08 -12.95 3.10
CA ARG A 144 -10.13 -12.20 3.77
C ARG A 144 -11.50 -12.84 3.54
N LYS A 145 -11.83 -13.24 2.30
CA LYS A 145 -13.06 -13.98 1.99
C LYS A 145 -13.18 -15.26 2.82
N LYS A 146 -12.09 -16.05 2.92
CA LYS A 146 -12.04 -17.28 3.74
C LYS A 146 -12.21 -17.02 5.24
N LEU A 147 -11.76 -15.87 5.73
CA LEU A 147 -11.90 -15.47 7.14
C LEU A 147 -13.30 -14.94 7.49
N GLU A 148 -14.02 -14.45 6.48
CA GLU A 148 -15.39 -13.92 6.59
C GLU A 148 -16.46 -14.98 6.30
N SER A 149 -16.13 -16.06 5.59
CA SER A 149 -17.04 -17.18 5.40
C SER A 149 -17.35 -17.85 6.75
N PRO A 150 -18.64 -18.00 7.13
CA PRO A 150 -19.00 -18.72 8.34
C PRO A 150 -18.56 -20.18 8.19
N THR A 151 -17.71 -20.65 9.10
CA THR A 151 -17.50 -22.09 9.34
C THR A 151 -18.87 -22.71 9.62
N LYS A 152 -19.31 -23.61 8.73
CA LYS A 152 -20.49 -24.45 8.91
C LYS A 152 -20.29 -25.40 10.07
#